data_AF-W4LIE0-F1
#
_entry.id   AF-W4LIE0-F1
#
_cell.length_a   1.000
_cell.length_b   1.000
_cell.length_c   1.000
_cell.angle_alpha   90.00
_cell.angle_beta   90.00
_cell.angle_gamma   90.00
#
_symmetry.space_group_name_H-M   'P 1'
#
loop_
_entity.id
_entity.type
_entity.pdbx_description
1 polymer ?
#
loop_
_entity_poly.entity_id
_entity_poly.type
_entity_poly.pdbx_seq_one_letter_code
_entity_poly.pdbx_strand_id
1 'polypeptide(L)'
;MAMKSALDLAMEKVGKIQSDEGPLSDEQRQQISDLRKQYEAKIAEKEIMMQSEIQKLMRNRPPQEAMMGMHQLQEQFQETKKALQQEAEDKVAEIRSGKA
;
A
#
# COMPACT_ATOMS: atom_id res chain seq x y z
N MET A 1 37.56 -1.20 5.44
CA MET A 1 36.29 -1.57 6.09
C MET A 1 35.17 -1.18 5.15
N ALA A 2 34.54 -2.15 4.48
CA ALA A 2 33.40 -1.88 3.61
C ALA A 2 32.21 -1.47 4.49
N MET A 3 31.69 -0.25 4.26
CA MET A 3 30.49 0.25 4.93
C MET A 3 29.34 -0.69 4.57
N LYS A 4 28.83 -1.46 5.53
CA LYS A 4 27.61 -2.25 5.36
C LYS A 4 26.48 -1.26 5.03
N SER A 5 25.72 -1.55 3.98
CA SER A 5 24.61 -0.71 3.55
C SER A 5 23.56 -0.63 4.66
N ALA A 6 22.88 0.51 4.79
CA ALA A 6 21.77 0.68 5.75
C ALA A 6 20.67 -0.38 5.58
N LEU A 7 20.59 -1.00 4.39
CA LEU A 7 19.71 -2.13 4.08
C LEU A 7 20.09 -3.40 4.86
N ASP A 8 21.38 -3.74 4.94
CA ASP A 8 21.88 -4.91 5.68
C ASP A 8 21.69 -4.74 7.19
N LEU A 9 21.84 -3.52 7.69
CA LEU A 9 21.66 -3.18 9.10
C LEU A 9 20.18 -3.22 9.53
N ALA A 10 19.26 -2.91 8.60
CA ALA A 10 17.82 -3.06 8.84
C ALA A 10 17.40 -4.53 8.91
N MET A 11 18.02 -5.40 8.09
CA MET A 11 17.77 -6.86 8.08
C MET A 11 18.16 -7.52 9.41
N GLU A 12 19.27 -7.10 10.03
CA GLU A 12 19.77 -7.66 11.29
C GLU A 12 18.86 -7.32 12.49
N LYS A 13 18.21 -6.15 12.49
CA LYS A 13 17.22 -5.78 13.54
C LYS A 13 15.87 -6.48 13.37
N VAL A 14 15.45 -6.77 12.14
CA VAL A 14 14.17 -7.44 11.85
C VAL A 14 14.22 -8.94 12.19
N GLY A 15 15.40 -9.56 12.22
CA GLY A 15 15.56 -10.98 12.62
C GLY A 15 15.21 -11.29 14.09
N LYS A 16 14.99 -10.29 14.94
CA LYS A 16 14.66 -10.48 16.37
C LYS A 16 13.17 -10.43 16.71
N ILE A 17 12.29 -10.10 15.75
CA ILE A 17 10.84 -10.14 15.95
C ILE A 17 10.33 -11.45 15.33
N GLN A 18 10.53 -12.55 16.06
CA GLN A 18 10.05 -13.87 15.69
C GLN A 18 8.53 -13.92 15.88
N SER A 19 7.80 -13.87 14.76
CA SER A 19 6.49 -14.52 14.64
C SER A 19 6.74 -16.01 14.37
N ASP A 20 5.78 -16.88 14.66
CA ASP A 20 5.85 -18.36 14.58
C ASP A 20 6.14 -18.95 13.18
N GLU A 21 6.51 -18.10 12.22
CA GLU A 21 6.92 -18.46 10.87
C GLU A 21 8.40 -18.06 10.70
N GLY A 22 9.22 -18.99 10.21
CA GLY A 22 10.67 -18.84 10.12
C GLY A 22 11.15 -17.58 9.36
N PRO A 23 12.44 -17.25 9.44
CA PRO A 23 12.99 -16.07 8.79
C PRO A 23 12.77 -16.11 7.27
N LEU A 24 12.19 -15.04 6.72
CA LEU A 24 11.99 -14.88 5.28
C LEU A 24 13.32 -14.92 4.52
N SER A 25 13.34 -15.62 3.38
CA SER A 25 14.46 -15.59 2.44
C SER A 25 14.65 -14.20 1.82
N ASP A 26 15.84 -13.92 1.31
CA ASP A 26 16.13 -12.65 0.65
C ASP A 26 15.21 -12.43 -0.56
N GLU A 27 14.89 -13.50 -1.30
CA GLU A 27 13.93 -13.48 -2.41
C GLU A 27 12.51 -13.12 -1.94
N GLN A 28 12.01 -13.77 -0.88
CA GLN A 28 10.69 -13.46 -0.31
C GLN A 28 10.62 -12.02 0.20
N ARG A 29 11.69 -11.51 0.83
CA ARG A 29 11.76 -10.12 1.30
C ARG A 29 11.73 -9.13 0.15
N GLN A 30 12.48 -9.40 -0.92
CA GLN A 30 12.48 -8.55 -2.11
C GLN A 30 11.11 -8.54 -2.77
N GLN A 31 10.49 -9.71 -2.96
CA GLN A 31 9.13 -9.84 -3.51
C GLN A 31 8.10 -9.06 -2.68
N ILE A 32 8.13 -9.18 -1.34
CA ILE A 32 7.24 -8.42 -0.45
C ILE A 32 7.49 -6.91 -0.57
N SER A 33 8.75 -6.48 -0.67
CA SER A 33 9.10 -5.06 -0.82
C SER A 33 8.53 -4.49 -2.11
N ASP A 34 8.72 -5.20 -3.23
CA ASP A 34 8.26 -4.74 -4.54
C ASP A 34 6.75 -4.79 -4.65
N LEU A 35 6.10 -5.82 -4.10
CA LEU A 35 4.66 -5.90 -3.97
C LEU A 35 4.11 -4.68 -3.22
N ARG A 36 4.67 -4.35 -2.06
CA ARG A 36 4.23 -3.18 -1.27
C ARG A 36 4.36 -1.88 -2.06
N LYS A 37 5.47 -1.65 -2.76
CA LYS A 37 5.65 -0.46 -3.62
C LYS A 37 4.62 -0.40 -4.74
N GLN A 38 4.30 -1.55 -5.36
CA GLN A 38 3.28 -1.60 -6.40
C GLN A 38 1.89 -1.23 -5.87
N TYR A 39 1.51 -1.73 -4.70
CA TYR A 39 0.22 -1.39 -4.08
C TYR A 39 0.18 0.05 -3.58
N GLU A 40 1.28 0.58 -3.06
CA GLU A 40 1.41 1.99 -2.71
C GLU A 40 1.22 2.89 -3.93
N ALA A 41 1.85 2.54 -5.07
CA ALA A 41 1.67 3.26 -6.33
C ALA A 41 0.21 3.20 -6.82
N LYS A 42 -0.45 2.03 -6.75
CA LYS A 42 -1.88 1.89 -7.10
C LYS A 42 -2.77 2.77 -6.22
N ILE A 43 -2.53 2.81 -4.91
CA ILE A 43 -3.30 3.65 -3.99
C ILE A 43 -3.08 5.12 -4.32
N ALA A 44 -1.83 5.55 -4.56
CA ALA A 44 -1.51 6.92 -4.92
C ALA A 44 -2.17 7.35 -6.23
N GLU A 45 -2.20 6.47 -7.24
CA GLU A 45 -2.91 6.73 -8.50
C GLU A 45 -4.41 6.96 -8.26
N LYS A 46 -5.05 6.09 -7.46
CA LYS A 46 -6.47 6.25 -7.09
C LYS A 46 -6.74 7.52 -6.31
N GLU A 47 -5.81 7.92 -5.44
CA GLU A 47 -5.92 9.17 -4.68
C GLU A 47 -5.87 10.39 -5.60
N ILE A 48 -4.92 10.43 -6.53
CA ILE A 48 -4.80 11.51 -7.52
C ILE A 48 -6.08 11.59 -8.38
N MET A 49 -6.62 10.46 -8.82
CA MET A 49 -7.89 10.42 -9.55
C MET A 49 -9.04 11.01 -8.72
N MET A 50 -9.19 10.58 -7.47
CA MET A 50 -10.20 11.11 -6.56
C MET A 50 -10.07 12.63 -6.38
N GLN A 51 -8.86 13.12 -6.12
CA GLN A 51 -8.60 14.56 -5.95
C GLN A 51 -8.95 15.35 -7.22
N SER A 52 -8.64 14.82 -8.40
CA SER A 52 -9.00 15.42 -9.70
C SER A 52 -10.52 15.50 -9.88
N GLU A 53 -11.26 14.44 -9.52
CA GLU A 53 -12.73 14.46 -9.58
C GLU A 53 -13.35 15.43 -8.58
N ILE A 54 -12.81 15.51 -7.36
CA ILE A 54 -13.20 16.51 -6.35
C ILE A 54 -13.04 17.92 -6.91
N GLN A 55 -11.89 18.24 -7.53
CA GLN A 55 -11.66 19.55 -8.12
C GLN A 55 -12.65 19.87 -9.24
N LYS A 56 -13.01 18.88 -10.07
CA LYS A 56 -14.04 19.04 -11.11
C LYS A 56 -15.41 19.31 -10.51
N LEU A 57 -15.80 18.60 -9.44
CA LEU A 57 -17.07 18.83 -8.74
C LEU A 57 -17.13 20.26 -8.18
N MET A 58 -16.09 20.69 -7.47
CA MET A 58 -16.03 22.04 -6.90
C MET A 58 -16.11 23.15 -7.96
N ARG A 59 -15.60 22.92 -9.16
CA ARG A 59 -15.64 23.90 -10.26
C ARG A 59 -16.99 23.93 -10.98
N ASN A 60 -17.65 22.78 -11.13
CA ASN A 60 -18.77 22.62 -12.06
C ASN A 60 -20.13 22.50 -11.37
N ARG A 61 -20.18 22.41 -10.03
CA ARG A 61 -21.41 22.17 -9.26
C ARG A 61 -21.62 23.22 -8.17
N PRO A 62 -22.88 23.47 -7.77
CA PRO A 62 -23.18 24.26 -6.58
C PRO A 62 -22.49 23.69 -5.32
N PRO A 63 -22.11 24.52 -4.34
CA PRO A 63 -21.37 24.08 -3.16
C PRO A 63 -22.01 22.91 -2.39
N GLN A 64 -23.34 22.89 -2.24
CA GLN A 64 -24.02 21.80 -1.54
C GLN A 64 -23.91 20.46 -2.29
N GLU A 65 -24.11 20.47 -3.62
CA GLU A 65 -23.98 19.27 -4.45
C GLU A 65 -22.52 18.78 -4.52
N ALA A 66 -21.57 19.72 -4.63
CA ALA A 66 -20.15 19.41 -4.64
C ALA A 66 -19.71 18.73 -3.34
N MET A 67 -20.15 19.23 -2.18
CA MET A 67 -19.81 18.62 -0.88
C MET A 67 -20.34 17.18 -0.76
N MET A 68 -21.59 16.93 -1.16
CA MET A 68 -22.14 15.57 -1.15
C MET A 68 -21.34 14.62 -2.07
N GLY A 69 -21.01 15.08 -3.28
CA GLY A 69 -20.21 14.29 -4.22
C GLY A 69 -18.78 14.05 -3.73
N MET A 70 -18.17 15.02 -3.03
CA MET A 70 -16.86 14.84 -2.39
C MET A 70 -16.89 13.75 -1.32
N HIS A 71 -17.91 13.74 -0.45
CA HIS A 71 -18.05 12.70 0.58
C HIS A 71 -18.18 11.31 -0.04
N GLN A 72 -19.01 11.17 -1.07
CA GLN A 72 -19.17 9.89 -1.78
C GLN A 72 -17.85 9.41 -2.43
N LEU A 73 -17.10 10.31 -3.08
CA LEU A 73 -15.81 9.98 -3.67
C LEU A 73 -14.78 9.58 -2.60
N GLN A 74 -14.78 10.23 -1.45
CA GLN A 74 -13.91 9.87 -0.33
C GLN A 74 -14.27 8.49 0.24
N GLU A 75 -15.55 8.19 0.44
CA GLU A 75 -16.01 6.87 0.91
C GLU A 75 -15.58 5.77 -0.06
N GLN A 76 -15.84 5.94 -1.36
CA GLN A 76 -15.43 5.00 -2.40
C GLN A 76 -13.91 4.79 -2.43
N PHE A 77 -13.14 5.87 -2.25
CA PHE A 77 -11.69 5.77 -2.17
C PHE A 77 -11.23 5.00 -0.93
N GLN A 78 -11.83 5.22 0.23
CA GLN A 78 -11.49 4.47 1.45
C GLN A 78 -11.79 2.97 1.29
N GLU A 79 -12.93 2.60 0.70
CA GLU A 79 -13.27 1.21 0.41
C GLU A 79 -12.26 0.58 -0.55
N THR A 80 -11.95 1.28 -1.65
CA THR A 80 -10.97 0.82 -2.65
C THR A 80 -9.58 0.66 -2.02
N LYS A 81 -9.15 1.64 -1.22
CA LYS A 81 -7.87 1.60 -0.51
C LYS A 81 -7.81 0.40 0.43
N LYS A 82 -8.86 0.17 1.21
CA LYS A 82 -8.95 -0.99 2.12
C LYS A 82 -8.88 -2.31 1.36
N ALA A 83 -9.58 -2.43 0.24
CA ALA A 83 -9.54 -3.63 -0.60
C ALA A 83 -8.13 -3.89 -1.16
N LEU A 84 -7.46 -2.84 -1.66
CA LEU A 84 -6.08 -2.93 -2.14
C LEU A 84 -5.09 -3.29 -1.03
N GLN A 85 -5.27 -2.77 0.18
CA GLN A 85 -4.44 -3.12 1.33
C GLN A 85 -4.65 -4.58 1.74
N GLN A 86 -5.90 -5.05 1.79
CA GLN A 86 -6.21 -6.45 2.07
C GLN A 86 -5.60 -7.38 1.03
N GLU A 87 -5.75 -7.07 -0.27
CA GLU A 87 -5.16 -7.88 -1.35
C GLU A 87 -3.63 -7.92 -1.24
N ALA A 88 -2.99 -6.81 -0.84
CA ALA A 88 -1.55 -6.78 -0.60
C ALA A 88 -1.16 -7.67 0.59
N GLU A 89 -1.92 -7.64 1.69
CA GLU A 89 -1.70 -8.49 2.87
C GLU A 89 -1.86 -9.97 2.55
N ASP A 90 -2.90 -10.34 1.80
CA ASP A 90 -3.16 -11.71 1.37
C ASP A 90 -1.99 -12.23 0.52
N LYS A 91 -1.52 -11.43 -0.45
CA LYS A 91 -0.35 -11.79 -1.27
C LYS A 91 0.94 -11.85 -0.47
N VAL A 92 1.12 -10.98 0.53
CA VAL A 92 2.25 -11.09 1.45
C VAL A 92 2.19 -12.40 2.22
N ALA A 93 1.01 -12.81 2.70
CA ALA A 93 0.82 -14.09 3.39
C ALA A 93 1.10 -15.30 2.47
N GLU A 94 0.72 -15.22 1.19
CA GLU A 94 1.05 -16.24 0.18
C GLU A 94 2.58 -16.37 -0.01
N ILE A 95 3.29 -15.25 -0.16
CA ILE A 95 4.75 -15.23 -0.29
C ILE A 95 5.41 -15.83 0.95
N ARG A 96 4.92 -15.47 2.15
CA ARG A 96 5.43 -16.00 3.43
C ARG A 96 5.22 -17.50 3.57
N SER A 97 4.05 -18.00 3.19
CA SER A 97 3.71 -19.43 3.23
C SER A 97 4.38 -20.26 2.12
N GLY A 98 5.17 -19.64 1.24
CA GLY A 98 5.88 -20.34 0.16
C GLY A 98 4.96 -20.84 -0.95
N LYS A 99 3.76 -20.26 -1.10
CA LYS A 99 2.80 -20.57 -2.17
C LYS A 99 2.94 -19.67 -3.41
N ALA A 100 4.03 -18.89 -3.48
CA ALA A 100 4.32 -17.95 -4.55
C ALA A 100 5.06 -18.59 -5.73
#